data_AF-K2FT48-F1
#
_entry.id   AF-K2FT48-F1
#
_cell.length_a   1.000
_cell.length_b   1.000
_cell.length_c   1.000
_cell.angle_alpha   90.00
_cell.angle_beta   90.00
_cell.angle_gamma   90.00
#
_symmetry.space_group_name_H-M   'P 1'
#
loop_
_entity.id
_entity.type
_entity.pdbx_description
1 polymer ?
#
loop_
_entity_poly.entity_id
_entity_poly.type
_entity_poly.pdbx_seq_one_letter_code
_entity_poly.pdbx_strand_id
1 'polypeptide(L)'
;MFDGFQGADKNILQLMTSMGAKQNQIFKWVKWPASLPSFFSGLRIAAAYSVLGAVVSEWMGADRGLGILLIRSAKSYLTDRVFATIGIITILSMIAVLTVEIIARMSIPWHYYKLKKIL
;
A
#
# COMPACT_ATOMS: atom_id res chain seq x y z
N MET A 1 -5.99 15.22 0.03
CA MET A 1 -6.81 14.27 0.82
C MET A 1 -8.32 14.58 0.77
N PHE A 2 -8.80 15.46 -0.13
CA PHE A 2 -10.22 15.87 -0.21
C PHE A 2 -10.93 15.49 -1.54
N ASP A 3 -10.24 14.97 -2.56
CA ASP A 3 -10.86 14.68 -3.87
C ASP A 3 -11.52 13.30 -3.98
N GLY A 4 -11.13 12.32 -3.16
CA GLY A 4 -11.63 10.95 -3.26
C GLY A 4 -13.07 10.75 -2.82
N PHE A 5 -13.59 11.61 -1.95
CA PHE A 5 -14.95 11.52 -1.41
C PHE A 5 -16.02 12.23 -2.26
N GLN A 6 -15.63 13.10 -3.19
CA GLN A 6 -16.57 13.87 -4.00
C GLN A 6 -16.77 13.32 -5.42
N GLY A 7 -15.83 12.52 -5.94
CA GLY A 7 -15.93 11.95 -7.28
C GLY A 7 -16.82 10.69 -7.37
N ALA A 8 -16.98 9.96 -6.27
CA ALA A 8 -17.90 8.83 -6.19
C ALA A 8 -19.33 9.33 -5.98
N ASP A 9 -19.94 9.70 -7.10
CA ASP A 9 -21.31 9.31 -7.41
C ASP A 9 -22.43 9.99 -6.61
N LYS A 10 -22.43 11.33 -6.57
CA LYS A 10 -23.64 12.10 -6.25
C LYS A 10 -24.84 11.64 -7.08
N ASN A 11 -24.61 11.24 -8.33
CA ASN A 11 -25.64 10.68 -9.21
C ASN A 11 -26.17 9.33 -8.74
N ILE A 12 -25.32 8.33 -8.43
CA ILE A 12 -25.81 7.04 -7.88
C ILE A 12 -26.48 7.23 -6.51
N LEU A 13 -25.97 8.14 -5.66
CA LEU A 13 -26.60 8.46 -4.38
C LEU A 13 -27.99 9.08 -4.56
N GLN A 14 -28.15 10.04 -5.48
CA GLN A 14 -29.45 10.63 -5.81
C GLN A 14 -30.39 9.59 -6.41
N LEU A 15 -29.91 8.74 -7.32
CA LEU A 15 -30.71 7.68 -7.94
C LEU A 15 -31.22 6.66 -6.90
N MET A 16 -30.35 6.20 -6.00
CA MET A 16 -30.75 5.29 -4.93
C MET A 16 -31.72 5.91 -3.93
N THR A 17 -31.57 7.20 -3.65
CA THR A 17 -32.50 7.93 -2.78
C THR A 17 -33.88 8.08 -3.44
N SER A 18 -33.92 8.37 -4.75
CA SER A 18 -35.17 8.39 -5.53
C SER A 18 -35.84 7.02 -5.66
N MET A 19 -35.07 5.93 -5.62
CA MET A 19 -35.60 4.56 -5.61
C MET A 19 -36.03 4.06 -4.20
N GLY A 20 -35.97 4.91 -3.17
CA GLY A 20 -36.43 4.56 -1.82
C GLY A 20 -35.44 3.73 -0.99
N ALA A 21 -34.14 3.71 -1.35
CA ALA A 21 -33.14 2.94 -0.62
C ALA A 21 -32.89 3.50 0.80
N LYS A 22 -32.89 2.62 1.81
CA LYS A 22 -32.55 2.99 3.19
C LYS A 22 -31.05 3.30 3.31
N GLN A 23 -30.67 4.23 4.22
CA GLN A 23 -29.26 4.61 4.47
C GLN A 23 -28.31 3.42 4.68
N ASN A 24 -28.77 2.35 5.32
CA ASN A 24 -27.96 1.15 5.55
C ASN A 24 -27.67 0.36 4.26
N GLN A 25 -28.57 0.40 3.26
CA GLN A 25 -28.33 -0.21 1.95
C GLN A 25 -27.33 0.61 1.14
N ILE A 26 -27.45 1.94 1.15
CA ILE A 26 -26.51 2.85 0.49
C ILE A 26 -25.10 2.69 1.08
N PHE A 27 -24.99 2.56 2.41
CA PHE A 27 -23.68 2.38 3.06
C PHE A 27 -23.00 1.07 2.67
N LYS A 28 -23.73 -0.07 2.72
CA LYS A 28 -23.17 -1.38 2.37
C LYS A 28 -22.84 -1.53 0.89
N TRP A 29 -23.67 -0.99 0.01
CA TRP A 29 -23.61 -1.30 -1.43
C TRP A 29 -22.88 -0.25 -2.26
N VAL A 30 -22.85 1.01 -1.80
CA VAL A 30 -22.19 2.10 -2.54
C VAL A 30 -20.91 2.53 -1.83
N LYS A 31 -20.99 2.87 -0.54
CA LYS A 31 -19.83 3.41 0.18
C LYS A 31 -18.75 2.38 0.45
N TRP A 32 -19.13 1.15 0.83
CA TRP A 32 -18.20 0.07 1.13
C TRP A 32 -17.31 -0.34 -0.08
N PRO A 33 -17.86 -0.64 -1.27
CA PRO A 33 -17.02 -0.96 -2.43
C PRO A 33 -16.30 0.27 -3.00
N ALA A 34 -16.83 1.48 -2.84
CA ALA A 34 -16.17 2.70 -3.30
C ALA A 34 -14.96 3.11 -2.44
N SER A 35 -14.94 2.77 -1.15
CA SER A 35 -13.83 3.11 -0.24
C SER A 35 -12.69 2.08 -0.28
N LEU A 36 -12.97 0.83 -0.66
CA LEU A 36 -11.98 -0.24 -0.76
C LEU A 36 -10.73 0.16 -1.60
N PRO A 37 -10.85 0.73 -2.82
CA PRO A 37 -9.68 1.15 -3.61
C PRO A 37 -8.81 2.19 -2.89
N SER A 38 -9.42 3.17 -2.21
CA SER A 38 -8.69 4.19 -1.46
C SER A 38 -8.01 3.60 -0.23
N PHE A 39 -8.65 2.64 0.44
CA PHE A 39 -8.09 1.95 1.59
C PHE A 39 -6.84 1.16 1.21
N PHE A 40 -6.91 0.38 0.13
CA PHE A 40 -5.77 -0.39 -0.37
C PHE A 40 -4.65 0.49 -0.93
N SER A 41 -4.96 1.66 -1.50
CA SER A 41 -3.95 2.67 -1.87
C SER A 41 -3.18 3.16 -0.64
N GLY A 42 -3.90 3.47 0.46
CA GLY A 42 -3.28 3.81 1.74
C GLY A 42 -2.45 2.65 2.31
N LEU A 43 -2.94 1.42 2.22
CA LEU A 43 -2.23 0.22 2.67
C LEU A 43 -0.92 0.01 1.89
N ARG A 44 -0.91 0.28 0.58
CA ARG A 44 0.29 0.21 -0.26
C ARG A 44 1.36 1.21 0.20
N ILE A 45 0.95 2.44 0.51
CA ILE A 45 1.87 3.46 1.03
C ILE A 45 2.40 3.01 2.40
N ALA A 46 1.53 2.58 3.31
CA ALA A 46 1.93 2.08 4.63
C ALA A 46 2.92 0.90 4.53
N ALA A 47 2.72 -0.01 3.58
CA ALA A 47 3.63 -1.12 3.33
C ALA A 47 5.03 -0.67 2.89
N ALA A 48 5.11 0.32 1.98
CA ALA A 48 6.39 0.89 1.58
C ALA A 48 7.10 1.57 2.77
N TYR A 49 6.36 2.30 3.61
CA TYR A 49 6.89 2.91 4.82
C TYR A 49 7.27 1.90 5.90
N SER A 50 6.66 0.72 5.93
CA SER A 50 7.01 -0.33 6.89
C SER A 50 8.45 -0.80 6.74
N VAL A 51 9.00 -0.82 5.52
CA VAL A 51 10.40 -1.18 5.29
C VAL A 51 11.34 -0.15 5.91
N LEU A 52 11.04 1.14 5.73
CA LEU A 52 11.79 2.23 6.37
C LEU A 52 11.71 2.11 7.90
N GLY A 53 10.51 1.85 8.44
CA GLY A 53 10.32 1.63 9.88
C GLY A 53 11.11 0.44 10.41
N ALA A 54 11.14 -0.67 9.67
CA ALA A 54 11.93 -1.85 10.04
C ALA A 54 13.43 -1.53 10.11
N VAL A 55 13.98 -0.85 9.10
CA VAL A 55 15.40 -0.46 9.07
C VAL A 55 15.74 0.49 10.22
N VAL A 56 14.89 1.49 10.50
CA VAL A 56 15.08 2.41 11.63
C VAL A 56 15.00 1.66 12.96
N SER A 57 14.07 0.71 13.11
CA SER A 57 13.93 -0.09 14.32
C SER A 57 15.13 -1.01 14.56
N GLU A 58 15.73 -1.56 13.49
CA GLU A 58 16.97 -2.32 13.59
C GLU A 58 18.10 -1.44 14.14
N TRP A 59 18.22 -0.19 13.67
CA TRP A 59 19.29 0.71 14.12
C TRP A 59 19.20 1.10 15.61
N MET A 60 17.99 1.18 16.16
CA MET A 60 17.77 1.71 17.51
C MET A 60 18.01 0.69 18.64
N GLY A 61 18.06 -0.61 18.36
CA GLY A 61 18.19 -1.59 19.44
C GLY A 61 18.43 -3.04 19.05
N ALA A 62 18.61 -3.35 17.76
CA ALA A 62 18.99 -4.71 17.38
C ALA A 62 20.53 -4.86 17.41
N ASP A 63 21.01 -6.00 17.89
CA ASP A 63 22.45 -6.34 17.84
C ASP A 63 22.88 -6.87 16.47
N ARG A 64 21.91 -7.37 15.70
CA ARG A 64 22.06 -7.99 14.38
C ARG A 64 20.89 -7.58 13.49
N GLY A 65 21.17 -7.28 12.23
CA GLY A 65 20.18 -6.86 11.24
C GLY A 65 20.85 -6.36 9.98
N LEU A 66 20.13 -6.34 8.85
CA LEU A 66 20.70 -5.90 7.57
C LEU A 66 21.01 -4.41 7.59
N GLY A 67 20.17 -3.59 8.24
CA GLY A 67 20.41 -2.16 8.42
C GLY A 67 21.66 -1.88 9.27
N ILE A 68 21.92 -2.69 10.30
CA ILE A 68 23.11 -2.56 11.14
C ILE A 68 24.36 -3.02 10.38
N LEU A 69 24.26 -4.12 9.62
CA LEU A 69 25.34 -4.64 8.76
C LEU A 69 25.77 -3.60 7.72
N LEU A 70 24.80 -2.86 7.16
CA LEU A 70 25.04 -1.74 6.25
C LEU A 70 25.86 -0.64 6.93
N ILE A 71 25.42 -0.15 8.09
CA ILE A 71 26.14 0.90 8.84
C ILE A 71 27.56 0.44 9.23
N ARG A 72 27.69 -0.80 9.73
CA ARG A 72 29.01 -1.33 10.14
C ARG A 72 29.94 -1.44 8.93
N SER A 73 29.45 -1.95 7.81
CA SER A 73 30.25 -2.08 6.58
C SER A 73 30.64 -0.72 5.99
N ALA A 74 29.73 0.26 6.06
CA ALA A 74 29.99 1.64 5.64
C ALA A 74 31.06 2.30 6.51
N LYS A 75 31.02 2.10 7.84
CA LYS A 75 32.05 2.58 8.78
C LYS A 75 33.40 1.89 8.58
N SER A 76 33.41 0.63 8.16
CA SER A 76 34.64 -0.13 7.88
C SER A 76 35.20 0.09 6.47
N TYR A 77 34.64 1.00 5.67
CA TYR A 77 35.04 1.25 4.27
C TYR A 77 35.02 0.00 3.36
N LEU A 78 34.24 -1.02 3.73
CA LEU A 78 34.06 -2.25 2.96
C LEU A 78 32.94 -2.04 1.94
N THR A 79 33.23 -1.28 0.89
CA THR A 79 32.24 -0.85 -0.10
C THR A 79 31.56 -2.04 -0.80
N ASP A 80 32.30 -3.15 -1.03
CA ASP A 80 31.75 -4.38 -1.60
C ASP A 80 30.59 -4.94 -0.76
N ARG A 81 30.73 -4.92 0.57
CA ARG A 81 29.69 -5.40 1.50
C ARG A 81 28.53 -4.43 1.60
N VAL A 82 28.78 -3.13 1.45
CA VAL A 82 27.74 -2.10 1.43
C VAL A 82 26.82 -2.34 0.23
N PHE A 83 27.38 -2.50 -0.98
CA PHE A 83 26.58 -2.77 -2.19
C PHE A 83 25.81 -4.09 -2.10
N ALA A 84 26.43 -5.16 -1.61
CA ALA A 84 25.75 -6.45 -1.40
C ALA A 84 24.56 -6.31 -0.44
N THR A 85 24.75 -5.57 0.67
CA THR A 85 23.70 -5.37 1.68
C THR A 85 22.55 -4.51 1.14
N ILE A 86 22.86 -3.42 0.42
CA ILE A 86 21.84 -2.59 -0.24
C ILE A 86 21.02 -3.43 -1.22
N GLY A 87 21.67 -4.23 -2.05
CA GLY A 87 20.99 -5.11 -3.01
C GLY A 87 19.99 -6.04 -2.33
N ILE A 88 20.40 -6.69 -1.23
CA ILE A 88 19.51 -7.57 -0.45
C ILE A 88 18.33 -6.78 0.14
N ILE A 89 18.57 -5.60 0.72
CA ILE A 89 17.51 -4.75 1.28
C ILE A 89 16.52 -4.31 0.19
N THR A 90 17.01 -3.93 -0.99
CA THR A 90 16.17 -3.54 -2.13
C THR A 90 15.29 -4.71 -2.59
N ILE A 91 15.86 -5.91 -2.71
CA ILE A 91 15.10 -7.11 -3.09
C ILE A 91 14.03 -7.44 -2.05
N LEU A 92 14.36 -7.40 -0.75
CA LEU A 92 13.39 -7.60 0.33
C LEU A 92 12.28 -6.55 0.32
N SER A 93 12.63 -5.29 0.10
CA SER A 93 11.68 -4.19 -0.03
C SER A 93 10.72 -4.41 -1.20
N MET A 94 11.24 -4.79 -2.37
CA MET A 94 10.43 -5.15 -3.53
C MET A 94 9.48 -6.31 -3.21
N ILE A 95 9.96 -7.39 -2.58
CA ILE A 95 9.13 -8.54 -2.20
C ILE A 95 8.01 -8.12 -1.23
N ALA A 96 8.31 -7.30 -0.23
CA ALA A 96 7.33 -6.81 0.72
C ALA A 96 6.22 -5.99 0.04
N VAL A 97 6.60 -5.05 -0.83
CA VAL A 97 5.65 -4.22 -1.59
C VAL A 97 4.83 -5.08 -2.57
N LEU A 98 5.47 -6.02 -3.28
CA LEU A 98 4.80 -6.95 -4.18
C LEU A 98 3.77 -7.82 -3.45
N THR A 99 4.11 -8.31 -2.26
CA THR A 99 3.18 -9.11 -1.44
C THR A 99 1.91 -8.31 -1.13
N VAL A 100 2.06 -7.05 -0.73
CA VAL A 100 0.91 -6.18 -0.47
C VAL A 100 0.13 -5.85 -1.75
N GLU A 101 0.82 -5.66 -2.88
CA GLU A 101 0.17 -5.45 -4.17
C GLU A 101 -0.63 -6.68 -4.63
N ILE A 102 -0.11 -7.89 -4.42
CA ILE A 102 -0.82 -9.14 -4.72
C ILE A 102 -2.06 -9.28 -3.85
N ILE A 103 -1.95 -9.03 -2.54
CA ILE A 103 -3.08 -9.07 -1.60
C ILE A 103 -4.15 -8.03 -2.01
N ALA A 104 -3.72 -6.83 -2.41
CA ALA A 104 -4.62 -5.79 -2.89
C ALA A 104 -5.33 -6.21 -4.19
N ARG A 105 -4.62 -6.82 -5.14
CA ARG A 105 -5.20 -7.33 -6.39
C ARG A 105 -6.21 -8.46 -6.16
N MET A 106 -5.92 -9.38 -5.24
CA MET A 106 -6.84 -10.46 -4.87
C MET A 106 -8.12 -9.93 -4.22
N SER A 107 -8.00 -8.87 -3.40
CA SER A 107 -9.13 -8.32 -2.65
C SER A 107 -10.03 -7.40 -3.48
N ILE A 108 -9.51 -6.81 -4.58
CA ILE A 108 -10.28 -5.89 -5.45
C ILE A 108 -10.21 -6.33 -6.93
N PRO A 109 -10.73 -7.51 -7.29
CA PRO A 109 -10.70 -8.00 -8.67
C PRO A 109 -11.51 -7.12 -9.64
N TRP A 110 -12.54 -6.44 -9.14
CA TRP A 110 -13.45 -5.62 -9.95
C TRP A 110 -12.84 -4.28 -10.43
N HIS A 111 -11.87 -3.71 -9.71
CA HIS A 111 -11.25 -2.43 -10.11
C HIS A 111 -10.20 -2.61 -11.23
N TYR A 112 -9.55 -3.77 -11.30
CA TYR A 112 -8.56 -4.07 -12.34
C TYR A 112 -9.15 -4.17 -13.75
N TYR A 113 -10.47 -4.38 -13.87
CA TYR A 113 -11.16 -4.44 -15.16
C TYR A 113 -11.30 -3.06 -15.83
N LYS A 114 -11.27 -1.95 -15.06
CA LYS A 114 -11.45 -0.60 -15.61
C LYS A 114 -10.18 -0.02 -16.25
N LEU A 115 -9.00 -0.42 -15.77
CA LEU A 115 -7.71 0.04 -16.31
C LEU A 115 -7.32 -0.65 -17.63
N LYS A 116 -7.78 -1.89 -17.86
CA LYS A 116 -7.53 -2.62 -19.13
C LYS A 116 -8.47 -2.21 -20.27
N LYS A 117 -9.45 -1.35 -20.02
CA LYS A 117 -10.40 -0.85 -21.03
C LYS A 117 -10.04 0.56 -21.54
N ILE A 118 -9.01 1.17 -20.97
CA ILE A 118 -8.51 2.52 -21.33
C ILE A 118 -7.17 2.43 -22.09
N LEU A 119 -6.56 1.24 -22.15
CA LEU A 119 -5.49 0.87 -23.09
C LEU A 119 -6.09 -0.03 -24.17
#